data_AF-A0A133V727-F1
#
_entry.id   AF-A0A133V727-F1
#
_cell.length_a   1.000
_cell.length_b   1.000
_cell.length_c   1.000
_cell.angle_alpha   90.00
_cell.angle_beta   90.00
_cell.angle_gamma   90.00
#
_symmetry.space_group_name_H-M   'P 1'
#
loop_
_entity.id
_entity.type
_entity.pdbx_description
1 polymer ?
#
loop_
_entity_poly.entity_id
_entity_poly.type
_entity_poly.pdbx_seq_one_letter_code
_entity_poly.pdbx_strand_id
1 'polypeptide(L)'
;MNALFVIADGIGGRPTDYKGMTCLEAARTPNLDKLAQRGSTGLLDPIKPGVRPGSDTAHLSIFGYDPEEVYTGRGFFEALGIGIDMKDGDVSFRTNFATVDENFIVKDRRAGRIKKGQKKLEKALQKLESPQPDVKVIFKASTEHRGALILRGPNLSGQISDVDPHKTGVKVSKAKPLTKDKPSERT
;
A
#
# COMPACT_ATOMS: atom_id res chain seq x y z
N MET A 1 2.77 -2.95 34.30
CA MET A 1 1.90 -3.97 33.68
C MET A 1 2.22 -3.97 32.19
N ASN A 2 2.41 -5.13 31.59
CA ASN A 2 2.71 -5.25 30.15
C ASN A 2 1.43 -5.64 29.41
N ALA A 3 1.23 -5.14 28.20
CA ALA A 3 0.11 -5.50 27.34
C ALA A 3 0.61 -6.31 26.15
N LEU A 4 -0.13 -7.37 25.78
CA LEU A 4 0.07 -8.10 24.53
C LEU A 4 -1.17 -7.90 23.67
N PHE A 5 -0.97 -7.34 22.48
CA PHE A 5 -2.03 -7.11 21.52
C PHE A 5 -1.79 -7.96 20.27
N VAL A 6 -2.78 -8.80 19.92
CA VAL A 6 -2.65 -9.81 18.86
C VAL A 6 -3.72 -9.56 17.80
N ILE A 7 -3.28 -9.38 16.55
CA ILE A 7 -4.16 -9.21 15.39
C ILE A 7 -4.08 -10.49 14.54
N ALA A 8 -5.22 -11.13 14.32
CA ALA A 8 -5.37 -12.22 13.37
C ALA A 8 -5.94 -11.65 12.05
N ASP A 9 -5.07 -11.41 11.07
CA ASP A 9 -5.45 -10.77 9.81
C ASP A 9 -6.52 -11.59 9.08
N GLY A 10 -7.61 -10.92 8.69
CA GLY A 10 -8.74 -11.55 7.99
C GLY A 10 -9.52 -12.58 8.83
N ILE A 11 -9.45 -12.56 10.16
CA ILE A 11 -10.14 -13.55 11.02
C ILE A 11 -11.68 -13.50 10.89
N GLY A 12 -12.23 -12.31 10.60
CA GLY A 12 -13.66 -12.13 10.39
C GLY A 12 -14.16 -12.92 9.18
N GLY A 13 -15.23 -13.68 9.34
CA GLY A 13 -15.79 -14.53 8.30
C GLY A 13 -17.30 -14.36 8.16
N ARG A 14 -17.84 -14.90 7.06
CA ARG A 14 -19.28 -15.09 6.86
C ARG A 14 -19.62 -16.58 7.03
N PRO A 15 -20.88 -16.92 7.37
CA PRO A 15 -21.38 -18.28 7.30
C PRO A 15 -20.97 -18.98 6.00
N THR A 16 -20.50 -20.21 6.14
CA THR A 16 -20.08 -21.08 5.03
C THR A 16 -21.09 -22.21 4.80
N ASP A 17 -20.85 -23.04 3.80
CA ASP A 17 -21.60 -24.29 3.57
C ASP A 17 -21.30 -25.37 4.62
N TYR A 18 -20.29 -25.16 5.47
CA TYR A 18 -20.00 -26.02 6.61
C TYR A 18 -20.96 -25.73 7.78
N LYS A 19 -22.16 -26.32 7.71
CA LYS A 19 -23.22 -26.20 8.74
C LYS A 19 -23.61 -24.75 9.07
N GLY A 20 -23.42 -23.81 8.14
CA GLY A 20 -23.69 -22.39 8.38
C GLY A 20 -22.70 -21.69 9.30
N MET A 21 -21.58 -22.33 9.67
CA MET A 21 -20.57 -21.75 10.54
C MET A 21 -19.60 -20.86 9.75
N THR A 22 -19.06 -19.83 10.39
CA THR A 22 -17.85 -19.15 9.93
C THR A 22 -16.63 -20.06 10.06
N CYS A 23 -15.54 -19.72 9.37
CA CYS A 23 -14.28 -20.47 9.48
C CYS A 23 -13.74 -20.51 10.93
N LEU A 24 -13.92 -19.42 11.70
CA LEU A 24 -13.46 -19.35 13.08
C LEU A 24 -14.27 -20.28 14.00
N GLU A 25 -15.59 -20.33 13.81
CA GLU A 25 -16.48 -21.22 14.58
C GLU A 25 -16.25 -22.71 14.25
N ALA A 26 -15.96 -23.03 12.99
CA ALA A 26 -15.64 -24.39 12.58
C ALA A 26 -14.27 -24.87 13.07
N ALA A 27 -13.34 -23.95 13.35
CA ALA A 27 -11.99 -24.26 13.77
C ALA A 27 -11.93 -24.70 15.24
N ARG A 28 -11.14 -25.73 15.55
CA ARG A 28 -10.87 -26.14 16.92
C ARG A 28 -9.90 -25.15 17.58
N THR A 29 -10.42 -24.20 18.38
CA THR A 29 -9.63 -23.10 18.97
C THR A 29 -9.66 -23.05 20.51
N PRO A 30 -9.31 -24.16 21.22
CA PRO A 30 -9.52 -24.29 22.67
C PRO A 30 -8.81 -23.22 23.52
N ASN A 31 -7.71 -22.65 23.03
CA ASN A 31 -7.01 -21.56 23.71
C ASN A 31 -7.73 -20.22 23.56
N LEU A 32 -8.28 -19.92 22.38
CA LEU A 32 -9.09 -18.71 22.18
C LEU A 32 -10.42 -18.83 22.95
N ASP A 33 -11.04 -20.01 22.95
CA ASP A 33 -12.24 -20.29 23.74
C ASP A 33 -12.00 -20.03 25.24
N LYS A 34 -10.88 -20.53 25.77
CA LYS A 34 -10.50 -20.33 27.17
C LYS A 34 -10.21 -18.86 27.49
N LEU A 35 -9.63 -18.10 26.56
CA LEU A 35 -9.40 -16.67 26.71
C LEU A 35 -10.73 -15.90 26.72
N ALA A 36 -11.64 -16.21 25.80
CA ALA A 36 -12.97 -15.60 25.74
C ALA A 36 -13.79 -15.85 27.02
N GLN A 37 -13.76 -17.08 27.56
CA GLN A 37 -14.46 -17.44 28.81
C GLN A 37 -13.93 -16.73 30.05
N ARG A 38 -12.63 -16.39 30.08
CA ARG A 38 -11.98 -15.75 31.23
C ARG A 38 -11.87 -14.24 31.12
N GLY A 39 -12.17 -13.69 29.95
CA GLY A 39 -12.00 -12.28 29.61
C GLY A 39 -13.31 -11.59 29.28
N SER A 40 -13.22 -10.54 28.47
CA SER A 40 -14.37 -9.83 27.90
C SER A 40 -14.33 -9.96 26.38
N THR A 41 -15.49 -10.15 25.78
CA THR A 41 -15.66 -10.23 24.32
C THR A 41 -16.46 -9.03 23.82
N GLY A 42 -16.33 -8.73 22.53
CA GLY A 42 -17.02 -7.64 21.87
C GLY A 42 -16.80 -7.68 20.36
N LEU A 43 -17.54 -6.85 19.65
CA LEU A 43 -17.34 -6.62 18.21
C LEU A 43 -16.56 -5.33 18.01
N LEU A 44 -15.72 -5.32 16.98
CA LEU A 44 -14.94 -4.16 16.55
C LEU A 44 -15.24 -3.89 15.08
N ASP A 45 -15.77 -2.70 14.80
CA ASP A 45 -15.75 -2.13 13.46
C ASP A 45 -14.46 -1.30 13.33
N PRO A 46 -13.44 -1.74 12.57
CA PRO A 46 -12.15 -1.03 12.52
C PRO A 46 -12.21 0.38 11.93
N ILE A 47 -13.32 0.80 11.34
CA ILE A 47 -13.50 2.15 10.80
C ILE A 47 -14.89 2.65 11.22
N LYS A 48 -15.94 2.03 10.68
CA LYS A 48 -17.34 2.27 11.03
C LYS A 48 -18.24 1.13 10.51
N PRO A 49 -19.45 0.96 11.06
CA PRO A 49 -20.37 -0.07 10.61
C PRO A 49 -20.58 -0.06 9.09
N GLY A 50 -20.41 -1.22 8.47
CA GLY A 50 -20.62 -1.40 7.02
C GLY A 50 -19.49 -0.91 6.11
N VAL A 51 -18.42 -0.32 6.65
CA VAL A 51 -17.26 0.12 5.85
C VAL A 51 -16.20 -0.96 5.80
N ARG A 52 -15.81 -1.33 4.58
CA ARG A 52 -14.72 -2.29 4.35
C ARG A 52 -13.38 -1.59 4.57
N PRO A 53 -12.59 -1.97 5.59
CA PRO A 53 -11.28 -1.36 5.78
C PRO A 53 -10.25 -1.93 4.82
N GLY A 54 -9.27 -1.10 4.45
CA GLY A 54 -7.98 -1.59 3.98
C GLY A 54 -7.11 -2.03 5.17
N SER A 55 -6.11 -2.88 4.94
CA SER A 55 -5.20 -3.30 6.03
C SER A 55 -4.46 -2.09 6.63
N ASP A 56 -4.06 -1.13 5.80
CA ASP A 56 -3.46 0.15 6.21
C ASP A 56 -4.34 0.93 7.20
N THR A 57 -5.55 1.28 6.77
CA THR A 57 -6.52 2.08 7.54
C THR A 57 -7.03 1.35 8.78
N ALA A 58 -7.23 0.02 8.71
CA ALA A 58 -7.58 -0.80 9.88
C ALA A 58 -6.52 -0.72 10.97
N HIS A 59 -5.24 -0.88 10.62
CA HIS A 59 -4.17 -0.86 11.62
C HIS A 59 -4.05 0.54 12.25
N LEU A 60 -4.16 1.62 11.48
CA LEU A 60 -4.17 2.98 12.02
C LEU A 60 -5.27 3.17 13.08
N SER A 61 -6.50 2.77 12.76
CA SER A 61 -7.61 2.87 13.71
C SER A 61 -7.41 2.00 14.96
N ILE A 62 -6.95 0.76 14.76
CA ILE A 62 -6.67 -0.16 15.86
C ILE A 62 -5.57 0.39 16.80
N PHE A 63 -4.59 1.11 16.27
CA PHE A 63 -3.56 1.79 17.07
C PHE A 63 -4.01 3.14 17.67
N GLY A 64 -5.27 3.52 17.49
CA GLY A 64 -5.87 4.71 18.11
C GLY A 64 -5.77 6.00 17.29
N TYR A 65 -5.38 5.93 16.02
CA TYR A 65 -5.39 7.08 15.11
C TYR A 65 -6.70 7.18 14.34
N ASP A 66 -7.15 8.39 14.03
CA ASP A 66 -8.22 8.57 13.05
C ASP A 66 -7.67 8.46 11.63
N PRO A 67 -8.02 7.41 10.85
CA PRO A 67 -7.53 7.27 9.48
C PRO A 67 -8.02 8.39 8.56
N GLU A 68 -9.16 9.05 8.83
CA GLU A 68 -9.63 10.18 8.03
C GLU A 68 -8.71 11.40 8.19
N GLU A 69 -8.02 11.53 9.33
CA GLU A 69 -7.07 12.62 9.59
C GLU A 69 -5.63 12.28 9.17
N VAL A 70 -5.16 11.06 9.44
CA VAL A 70 -3.71 10.75 9.33
C VAL A 70 -3.33 9.94 8.09
N TYR A 71 -4.29 9.34 7.39
CA TYR A 71 -3.97 8.45 6.28
C TYR A 71 -3.59 9.24 5.02
N THR A 72 -2.32 9.19 4.64
CA THR A 72 -1.76 9.87 3.46
C THR A 72 -1.66 8.96 2.23
N GLY A 73 -2.24 7.76 2.29
CA GLY A 73 -2.22 6.78 1.22
C GLY A 73 -1.22 5.63 1.42
N ARG A 74 -1.32 4.64 0.54
CA ARG A 74 -0.62 3.35 0.70
C ARG A 74 0.87 3.38 0.34
N GLY A 75 1.28 4.34 -0.48
CA GLY A 75 2.68 4.46 -0.93
C GLY A 75 3.66 4.54 0.24
N PHE A 76 3.27 5.24 1.31
CA PHE A 76 4.10 5.45 2.49
C PHE A 76 4.38 4.13 3.22
N PHE A 77 3.33 3.33 3.47
CA PHE A 77 3.47 2.02 4.11
C PHE A 77 4.28 1.03 3.29
N GLU A 78 4.13 1.03 1.97
CA GLU A 78 4.91 0.14 1.09
C GLU A 78 6.40 0.52 1.09
N ALA A 79 6.72 1.83 1.12
CA ALA A 79 8.10 2.31 1.23
C ALA A 79 8.74 1.94 2.58
N LEU A 80 8.02 2.13 3.69
CA LEU A 80 8.45 1.68 5.01
C LEU A 80 8.66 0.16 5.05
N GLY A 81 7.73 -0.61 4.48
CA GLY A 81 7.76 -2.07 4.46
C GLY A 81 8.96 -2.67 3.71
N ILE A 82 9.57 -1.90 2.80
CA ILE A 82 10.82 -2.30 2.13
C ILE A 82 12.06 -1.66 2.74
N GLY A 83 11.94 -1.03 3.92
CA GLY A 83 13.04 -0.44 4.68
C GLY A 83 13.57 0.86 4.09
N ILE A 84 12.69 1.71 3.56
CA ILE A 84 13.01 3.10 3.25
C ILE A 84 12.54 3.96 4.41
N ASP A 85 13.44 4.75 4.94
CA ASP A 85 13.11 5.75 5.95
C ASP A 85 12.41 6.94 5.30
N MET A 86 11.15 7.16 5.67
CA MET A 86 10.29 8.20 5.13
C MET A 86 10.43 9.48 5.95
N LYS A 87 10.40 10.64 5.28
CA LYS A 87 10.50 11.96 5.90
C LYS A 87 9.26 12.77 5.61
N ASP A 88 8.98 13.74 6.48
CA ASP A 88 7.91 14.71 6.25
C ASP A 88 8.10 15.42 4.90
N GLY A 89 7.01 15.51 4.14
CA GLY A 89 6.99 16.08 2.79
C GLY A 89 7.42 15.13 1.67
N ASP A 90 7.88 13.91 1.98
CA ASP A 90 8.12 12.90 0.94
C ASP A 90 6.81 12.48 0.27
N VAL A 91 6.85 12.36 -1.06
CA VAL A 91 5.76 11.77 -1.83
C VAL A 91 6.19 10.40 -2.32
N SER A 92 5.47 9.37 -1.89
CA SER A 92 5.77 7.97 -2.22
C SER A 92 4.71 7.33 -3.09
N PHE A 93 5.15 6.57 -4.07
CA PHE A 93 4.31 5.81 -4.98
C PHE A 93 4.64 4.33 -4.88
N ARG A 94 3.59 3.50 -4.83
CA ARG A 94 3.73 2.08 -5.13
C ARG A 94 3.88 1.95 -6.64
N THR A 95 4.90 1.22 -7.08
CA THR A 95 5.21 1.04 -8.50
C THR A 95 5.24 -0.43 -8.88
N ASN A 96 5.05 -0.68 -10.17
CA ASN A 96 5.25 -1.99 -10.76
C ASN A 96 6.20 -1.88 -11.95
N PHE A 97 7.11 -2.83 -12.10
CA PHE A 97 7.76 -3.11 -13.38
C PHE A 97 6.72 -3.72 -14.33
N ALA A 98 6.57 -3.07 -15.49
CA ALA A 98 5.67 -3.49 -16.55
C ALA A 98 6.42 -3.63 -17.88
N THR A 99 5.87 -4.44 -18.77
CA THR A 99 6.33 -4.57 -20.14
C THR A 99 5.42 -3.75 -21.04
N VAL A 100 6.01 -2.85 -21.82
CA VAL A 100 5.32 -2.02 -22.81
C VAL A 100 5.93 -2.25 -24.19
N ASP A 101 5.19 -1.94 -25.26
CA ASP A 101 5.78 -1.83 -26.61
C ASP A 101 6.37 -0.44 -26.87
N GLU A 102 6.87 -0.23 -28.08
CA GLU A 102 7.49 1.02 -28.55
C GLU A 102 6.56 2.23 -28.46
N ASN A 103 5.24 2.02 -28.45
CA ASN A 103 4.22 3.06 -28.31
C ASN A 103 3.78 3.29 -26.86
N PHE A 104 4.47 2.66 -25.90
CA PHE A 104 4.12 2.60 -24.48
C PHE A 104 2.75 1.96 -24.20
N ILE A 105 2.29 1.05 -25.06
CA ILE A 105 1.09 0.25 -24.80
C ILE A 105 1.46 -0.91 -23.88
N VAL A 106 0.75 -1.03 -22.77
CA VAL A 106 1.03 -2.03 -21.74
C VAL A 106 0.70 -3.44 -22.25
N LYS A 107 1.74 -4.28 -22.39
CA LYS A 107 1.59 -5.71 -22.72
C LYS A 107 1.38 -6.55 -21.47
N ASP A 108 2.13 -6.26 -20.41
CA ASP A 108 1.99 -6.92 -19.12
C ASP A 108 2.30 -5.95 -17.98
N ARG A 109 1.31 -5.70 -17.12
CA ARG A 109 1.41 -4.79 -15.96
C ARG A 109 2.38 -5.27 -14.88
N ARG A 110 2.82 -6.52 -14.94
CA ARG A 110 3.67 -7.16 -13.92
C ARG A 110 4.96 -7.73 -14.50
N ALA A 111 5.23 -7.48 -15.79
CA ALA A 111 6.42 -7.99 -16.49
C ALA A 111 6.65 -9.51 -16.24
N GLY A 112 5.61 -10.33 -16.31
CA GLY A 112 5.69 -11.77 -16.05
C GLY A 112 6.05 -12.15 -14.61
N ARG A 113 5.88 -11.23 -13.65
CA ARG A 113 6.37 -11.34 -12.27
C ARG A 113 7.86 -11.67 -12.27
N ILE A 114 8.66 -10.81 -12.89
CA ILE A 114 10.12 -10.96 -12.97
C ILE A 114 10.71 -11.40 -11.62
N LYS A 115 11.58 -12.42 -11.65
CA LYS A 115 12.28 -12.94 -10.47
C LYS A 115 13.78 -12.65 -10.48
N LYS A 116 14.30 -12.16 -11.61
CA LYS A 116 15.72 -11.86 -11.83
C LYS A 116 15.83 -10.50 -12.53
N GLY A 117 16.94 -9.80 -12.29
CA GLY A 117 17.25 -8.54 -12.96
C GLY A 117 16.73 -7.29 -12.24
N GLN A 118 15.90 -7.41 -11.19
CA GLN A 118 15.37 -6.25 -10.47
C GLN A 118 16.48 -5.34 -9.93
N LYS A 119 17.57 -5.90 -9.39
CA LYS A 119 18.72 -5.12 -8.91
C LYS A 119 19.38 -4.25 -9.99
N LYS A 120 19.35 -4.70 -11.26
CA LYS A 120 19.91 -3.90 -12.37
C LYS A 120 18.96 -2.76 -12.72
N LEU A 121 17.65 -3.03 -12.77
CA LEU A 121 16.63 -2.01 -12.99
C LEU A 121 16.61 -0.98 -11.87
N GLU A 122 16.68 -1.42 -10.62
CA GLU A 122 16.78 -0.55 -9.45
C GLU A 122 17.98 0.39 -9.56
N LYS A 123 19.18 -0.14 -9.85
CA LYS A 123 20.38 0.70 -10.05
C LYS A 123 20.26 1.69 -11.20
N ALA A 124 19.51 1.34 -12.25
CA ALA A 124 19.25 2.27 -13.35
C ALA A 124 18.28 3.37 -12.93
N LEU A 125 17.21 3.01 -12.23
CA LEU A 125 16.19 3.95 -11.75
C LEU A 125 16.71 4.86 -10.63
N GLN A 126 17.66 4.39 -9.81
CA GLN A 126 18.35 5.21 -8.80
C GLN A 126 19.21 6.31 -9.40
N LYS A 127 19.53 6.25 -10.70
CA LYS A 127 20.27 7.29 -11.42
C LYS A 127 19.36 8.31 -12.09
N LEU A 128 18.04 8.17 -11.96
CA LEU A 128 17.11 9.16 -12.48
C LEU A 128 17.29 10.46 -11.68
N GLU A 129 17.43 11.56 -12.41
CA GLU A 129 17.43 12.89 -11.85
C GLU A 129 16.07 13.53 -12.13
N SER A 130 15.55 14.23 -11.13
CA SER A 130 14.35 15.04 -11.31
C SER A 130 14.69 16.26 -12.18
N PRO A 131 13.76 16.73 -13.04
CA PRO A 131 13.89 18.03 -13.68
C PRO A 131 14.05 19.19 -12.68
N GLN A 132 13.61 19.00 -11.44
CA GLN A 132 13.76 19.94 -10.34
C GLN A 132 15.05 19.62 -9.55
N PRO A 133 16.06 20.51 -9.52
CA PRO A 133 17.37 20.22 -8.92
C PRO A 133 17.34 19.87 -7.42
N ASP A 134 16.32 20.34 -6.70
CA ASP A 134 16.12 20.15 -5.27
C ASP A 134 15.18 18.98 -4.93
N VAL A 135 14.74 18.22 -5.94
CA VAL A 135 13.94 16.99 -5.77
C VAL A 135 14.81 15.76 -6.05
N LYS A 136 14.96 14.92 -5.03
CA LYS A 136 15.66 13.65 -5.13
C LYS A 136 14.69 12.54 -5.50
N VAL A 137 15.08 11.72 -6.46
CA VAL A 137 14.36 10.51 -6.86
C VAL A 137 15.00 9.32 -6.17
N ILE A 138 14.23 8.59 -5.38
CA ILE A 138 14.69 7.40 -4.67
C ILE A 138 13.81 6.24 -5.13
N PHE A 139 14.44 5.21 -5.72
CA PHE A 139 13.73 4.00 -6.12
C PHE A 139 14.32 2.78 -5.44
N LYS A 140 13.44 1.87 -5.00
CA LYS A 140 13.84 0.56 -4.47
C LYS A 140 12.91 -0.52 -4.98
N ALA A 141 13.50 -1.58 -5.53
CA ALA A 141 12.73 -2.73 -5.94
C ALA A 141 12.31 -3.55 -4.70
N SER A 142 11.14 -4.17 -4.81
CA SER A 142 10.57 -5.09 -3.82
C SER A 142 10.47 -6.48 -4.43
N THR A 143 9.59 -7.31 -3.88
CA THR A 143 9.31 -8.66 -4.37
C THR A 143 8.71 -8.65 -5.78
N GLU A 144 9.20 -9.56 -6.62
CA GLU A 144 8.77 -9.74 -8.00
C GLU A 144 8.84 -8.43 -8.83
N HIS A 145 7.68 -7.93 -9.25
CA HIS A 145 7.50 -6.76 -10.09
C HIS A 145 7.32 -5.48 -9.29
N ARG A 146 7.19 -5.55 -7.97
CA ARG A 146 6.83 -4.39 -7.13
C ARG A 146 8.05 -3.52 -6.86
N GLY A 147 7.82 -2.25 -6.58
CA GLY A 147 8.81 -1.33 -6.05
C GLY A 147 8.16 -0.12 -5.38
N ALA A 148 8.97 0.73 -4.76
CA ALA A 148 8.56 2.04 -4.31
C ALA A 148 9.41 3.13 -4.95
N LEU A 149 8.75 4.20 -5.37
CA LEU A 149 9.36 5.44 -5.84
C LEU A 149 9.05 6.52 -4.82
N ILE A 150 10.08 7.25 -4.38
CA ILE A 150 9.95 8.37 -3.45
C ILE A 150 10.53 9.59 -4.13
N LEU A 151 9.75 10.66 -4.14
CA LEU A 151 10.20 12.00 -4.49
C LEU A 151 10.39 12.77 -3.18
N ARG A 152 11.62 13.23 -2.95
CA ARG A 152 12.01 13.93 -1.72
C ARG A 152 12.52 15.32 -2.07
N GLY A 153 11.80 16.32 -1.64
CA GLY A 153 12.13 17.72 -1.87
C GLY A 153 11.07 18.64 -1.27
N PRO A 154 11.30 19.96 -1.28
CA PRO A 154 10.36 20.91 -0.73
C PRO A 154 9.15 21.08 -1.65
N ASN A 155 7.99 21.38 -1.04
CA ASN A 155 6.74 21.72 -1.72
C ASN A 155 6.27 20.64 -2.71
N LEU A 156 6.30 19.37 -2.31
CA LEU A 156 5.71 18.27 -3.07
C LEU A 156 4.33 17.92 -2.51
N SER A 157 3.49 17.28 -3.32
CA SER A 157 2.13 16.88 -2.96
C SER A 157 1.79 15.51 -3.55
N GLY A 158 1.07 14.69 -2.78
CA GLY A 158 0.55 13.40 -3.25
C GLY A 158 -0.68 13.50 -4.16
N GLN A 159 -1.19 14.71 -4.43
CA GLN A 159 -2.39 14.93 -5.25
C GLN A 159 -2.08 14.82 -6.76
N ILE A 160 -1.59 13.66 -7.17
CA ILE A 160 -1.16 13.33 -8.54
C ILE A 160 -1.93 12.11 -9.05
N SER A 161 -2.31 12.13 -10.32
CA SER A 161 -3.03 11.03 -10.95
C SER A 161 -2.15 9.78 -11.10
N ASP A 162 -2.75 8.59 -10.98
CA ASP A 162 -2.07 7.34 -11.33
C ASP A 162 -1.73 7.28 -12.83
N VAL A 163 -0.59 6.69 -13.14
CA VAL A 163 -0.08 6.48 -14.51
C VAL A 163 -0.40 5.06 -15.02
N ASP A 164 -0.71 4.12 -14.13
CA ASP A 164 -1.10 2.76 -14.49
C ASP A 164 -2.54 2.75 -15.02
N PRO A 165 -2.77 2.40 -16.31
CA PRO A 165 -4.12 2.39 -16.90
C PRO A 165 -5.02 1.27 -16.35
N HIS A 166 -4.52 0.47 -15.41
CA HIS A 166 -5.17 -0.66 -14.78
C HIS A 166 -5.56 -1.80 -15.73
N LYS A 167 -5.21 -1.73 -17.01
CA LYS A 167 -5.53 -2.72 -18.06
C LYS A 167 -4.36 -2.88 -19.03
N THR A 168 -4.27 -4.05 -19.64
CA THR A 168 -3.35 -4.29 -20.77
C THR A 168 -3.98 -3.80 -22.07
N GLY A 169 -3.17 -3.59 -23.11
CA GLY A 169 -3.62 -3.07 -24.41
C GLY A 169 -3.92 -1.57 -24.41
N VAL A 170 -3.69 -0.88 -23.31
CA VAL A 170 -3.88 0.58 -23.17
C VAL A 170 -2.52 1.25 -22.99
N LYS A 171 -2.39 2.45 -23.55
CA LYS A 171 -1.19 3.29 -23.37
C LYS A 171 -1.08 3.75 -21.92
N VAL A 172 0.14 3.79 -21.39
CA VAL A 172 0.39 4.40 -20.07
C VAL A 172 -0.07 5.86 -20.06
N SER A 173 -0.66 6.29 -18.95
CA SER A 173 -1.11 7.67 -18.80
C SER A 173 0.06 8.56 -18.42
N LYS A 174 -0.02 9.85 -18.79
CA LYS A 174 0.86 10.87 -18.21
C LYS A 174 0.33 11.26 -16.84
N ALA A 175 1.23 11.38 -15.86
CA ALA A 175 0.91 11.95 -14.57
C ALA A 175 0.39 13.38 -14.75
N LYS A 176 -0.63 13.73 -13.98
CA LYS A 176 -1.25 15.06 -13.95
C LYS A 176 -1.55 15.44 -12.51
N PRO A 177 -1.45 16.73 -12.17
CA PRO A 177 -1.93 17.22 -10.89
C PRO A 177 -3.46 17.07 -10.81
N LEU A 178 -3.95 16.62 -9.65
CA LEU A 178 -5.39 16.52 -9.37
C LEU A 178 -5.96 17.85 -8.89
N THR A 179 -5.09 18.73 -8.38
CA THR A 179 -5.40 20.06 -7.85
C THR A 179 -4.50 21.11 -8.50
N LYS A 180 -4.95 22.36 -8.55
CA LYS A 180 -4.26 23.48 -9.22
C LYS A 180 -3.24 24.20 -8.32
N ASP A 181 -2.84 23.57 -7.23
CA ASP A 181 -1.86 24.14 -6.31
C ASP A 181 -0.44 23.86 -6.80
N LYS A 182 0.48 24.79 -6.48
CA LYS A 182 1.87 24.70 -6.92
C LYS A 182 2.56 23.40 -6.52
N PRO A 183 2.37 22.85 -5.30
CA PRO A 183 2.96 21.57 -4.93
C PRO A 183 2.55 20.41 -5.83
N SER A 184 1.28 20.33 -6.21
CA SER A 184 0.80 19.26 -7.08
C SER A 184 1.27 19.42 -8.52
N GLU A 185 1.33 20.65 -9.05
CA GLU A 185 1.90 20.89 -10.38
C GLU A 185 3.42 20.64 -10.43
N ARG A 186 4.10 20.82 -9.30
CA ARG A 186 5.53 20.62 -9.16
C ARG A 186 5.94 19.15 -9.07
N THR A 187 5.08 18.29 -8.50
CA THR A 187 5.35 16.87 -8.28
C THR A 187 5.14 16.06 -9.55
#